data_AF-A0A928BAV5-F1
#
_entry.id   AF-A0A928BAV5-F1
#
_cell.length_a   1.000
_cell.length_b   1.000
_cell.length_c   1.000
_cell.angle_alpha   90.00
_cell.angle_beta   90.00
_cell.angle_gamma   90.00
#
_symmetry.space_group_name_H-M   'P 1'
#
loop_
_entity.id
_entity.type
_entity.pdbx_description
1 polymer ?
#
loop_
_entity_poly.entity_id
_entity_poly.type
_entity_poly.pdbx_seq_one_letter_code
_entity_poly.pdbx_strand_id
1 'polypeptide(L)'
;MTNMKKDDIYGLIRENIRALAPYSTARDECKIDMEVYLDANESPYETGVNRYPSPFQEELKRMVSSIRRVPVENIFLGNGSDEAIDLIYRIFCTPGKSSAVVVAPSYGMYSVAGNINDVKIIYSELDSEFQLNATKLLSDVQDDTRVVFICSPNNPSGNLLDREEIIRIIENFNGIVVVDEAYIDFAESQSFSELIGRYPNLIVLQTLSKAWGMAGLRLGIALADTITIGTMNKVKYPYNISIINQQKAIEMLKDCVGTVERIREIKENRSKLAMELSQMECVSKVYPSDANFLLVKFKEREKVFKELQERKIIVRDRSSQLHCKDCLRITMGTEDENRRLLDAIREITGEIESKAGPSSKKEGCITEGKKCRVGKVSRSTRETSIQVCINLDSFTRPYVRSGLPFFDHMLEQIGYHGGIGVDIICCGDIATGCHHTVEDTGIALGEALAQALGPKKGIERYGFALPMDEADAMVLIDLGGRIDFKWDVEFREQFVGEIDTQMFSHFFKSLAENLKCNLHVKAKGENDHHIIEGVFKAFARALKCAVRKDEFSYGVASSKGVL
;
A
#
# COMPACT_ATOMS: atom_id res chain seq x y z
N MET A 1 23.57 -20.78 -11.92
CA MET A 1 22.76 -21.51 -10.93
C MET A 1 21.31 -21.43 -11.40
N THR A 2 20.59 -22.54 -11.43
CA THR A 2 19.22 -22.63 -11.94
C THR A 2 18.24 -22.12 -10.89
N ASN A 3 17.39 -21.15 -11.25
CA ASN A 3 16.31 -20.67 -10.38
C ASN A 3 15.44 -21.84 -9.90
N MET A 4 15.07 -21.82 -8.62
CA MET A 4 14.20 -22.81 -8.01
C MET A 4 12.85 -22.85 -8.74
N LYS A 5 12.43 -24.04 -9.15
CA LYS A 5 11.14 -24.28 -9.82
C LYS A 5 10.06 -24.60 -8.80
N LYS A 6 8.79 -24.51 -9.21
CA LYS A 6 7.64 -24.83 -8.34
C LYS A 6 7.74 -26.24 -7.74
N ASP A 7 8.16 -27.23 -8.51
CA ASP A 7 8.28 -28.62 -8.04
C ASP A 7 9.35 -28.80 -6.95
N ASP A 8 10.35 -27.91 -6.89
CA ASP A 8 11.40 -27.96 -5.87
C ASP A 8 10.84 -27.58 -4.48
N ILE A 9 9.78 -26.76 -4.42
CA ILE A 9 9.12 -26.38 -3.16
C ILE A 9 8.52 -27.60 -2.45
N TYR A 10 7.97 -28.55 -3.21
CA TYR A 10 7.47 -29.79 -2.65
C TYR A 10 8.58 -30.57 -1.92
N GLY A 11 9.82 -30.49 -2.39
CA GLY A 11 10.99 -31.09 -1.75
C GLY A 11 11.37 -30.44 -0.41
N LEU A 12 11.07 -29.14 -0.23
CA LEU A 12 11.35 -28.38 0.99
C LEU A 12 10.35 -28.66 2.13
N ILE A 13 9.13 -29.11 1.80
CA ILE A 13 8.12 -29.45 2.80
C ILE A 13 8.55 -30.70 3.57
N ARG A 14 8.46 -30.64 4.90
CA ARG A 14 8.76 -31.80 5.77
C ARG A 14 7.95 -33.03 5.35
N GLU A 15 8.59 -34.18 5.42
CA GLU A 15 8.00 -35.45 5.00
C GLU A 15 6.67 -35.76 5.70
N ASN A 16 6.59 -35.54 7.02
CA ASN A 16 5.36 -35.77 7.79
C ASN A 16 4.22 -34.80 7.40
N ILE A 17 4.55 -33.60 6.89
CA ILE A 17 3.56 -32.63 6.42
C ILE A 17 3.10 -32.97 5.00
N ARG A 18 4.01 -33.47 4.14
CA ARG A 18 3.63 -33.99 2.81
C ARG A 18 2.68 -35.18 2.89
N ALA A 19 2.89 -36.06 3.87
CA ALA A 19 2.04 -37.23 4.11
C ALA A 19 0.76 -36.89 4.90
N LEU A 20 0.57 -35.64 5.32
CA LEU A 20 -0.58 -35.24 6.14
C LEU A 20 -1.88 -35.33 5.34
N ALA A 21 -2.82 -36.12 5.84
CA ALA A 21 -4.22 -36.01 5.43
C ALA A 21 -4.83 -34.80 6.16
N PRO A 22 -5.26 -33.75 5.43
CA PRO A 22 -5.84 -32.57 6.07
C PRO A 22 -7.17 -32.93 6.75
N TYR A 23 -7.50 -32.20 7.81
CA TYR A 23 -8.82 -32.29 8.41
C TYR A 23 -9.86 -31.80 7.39
N SER A 24 -10.81 -32.66 7.03
CA SER A 24 -11.91 -32.36 6.11
C SER A 24 -13.14 -31.99 6.91
N THR A 25 -13.83 -30.91 6.53
CA THR A 25 -15.18 -30.61 6.99
C THR A 25 -16.20 -31.03 5.92
N ALA A 26 -17.43 -31.36 6.31
CA ALA A 26 -18.49 -31.65 5.33
C ALA A 26 -18.74 -30.47 4.37
N ARG A 27 -18.41 -29.24 4.80
CA ARG A 27 -18.48 -28.02 3.98
C ARG A 27 -17.38 -27.95 2.92
N ASP A 28 -16.22 -28.57 3.16
CA ASP A 28 -15.15 -28.69 2.16
C ASP A 28 -15.49 -29.71 1.07
N GLU A 29 -16.26 -30.74 1.43
CA GLU A 29 -16.68 -31.82 0.53
C GLU A 29 -17.86 -31.41 -0.37
N CYS A 30 -18.65 -30.43 0.06
CA CYS A 30 -19.80 -29.94 -0.69
C CYS A 30 -19.44 -28.72 -1.55
N LYS A 31 -19.45 -28.90 -2.88
CA LYS A 31 -19.10 -27.87 -3.87
C LYS A 31 -20.29 -27.06 -4.39
N ILE A 32 -21.42 -27.11 -3.69
CA ILE A 32 -22.68 -26.49 -4.10
C ILE A 32 -23.12 -25.56 -2.96
N ASP A 33 -23.76 -24.44 -3.29
CA ASP A 33 -24.36 -23.57 -2.28
C ASP A 33 -25.45 -24.30 -1.51
N MET A 34 -25.33 -24.31 -0.18
CA MET A 34 -26.24 -25.03 0.72
C MET A 34 -27.11 -24.06 1.50
N GLU A 35 -28.41 -24.34 1.55
CA GLU A 35 -29.38 -23.56 2.35
C GLU A 35 -29.52 -24.09 3.79
N VAL A 36 -29.19 -25.37 4.02
CA VAL A 36 -29.42 -26.05 5.31
C VAL A 36 -28.14 -26.73 5.79
N TYR A 37 -27.64 -26.32 6.96
CA TYR A 37 -26.43 -26.84 7.60
C TYR A 37 -26.77 -27.74 8.80
N LEU A 38 -26.60 -29.06 8.63
CA LEU A 38 -26.80 -30.10 9.65
C LEU A 38 -25.56 -30.99 9.82
N ASP A 39 -24.38 -30.40 9.65
CA ASP A 39 -23.10 -31.10 9.50
C ASP A 39 -22.20 -31.06 10.74
N ALA A 40 -22.33 -30.04 11.59
CA ALA A 40 -21.32 -29.73 12.62
C ALA A 40 -21.86 -29.66 14.07
N ASN A 41 -23.04 -30.24 14.35
CA ASN A 41 -23.68 -30.25 15.68
C ASN A 41 -23.87 -28.85 16.29
N GLU A 42 -24.09 -27.84 15.45
CA GLU A 42 -24.25 -26.46 15.86
C GLU A 42 -25.66 -26.17 16.40
N SER A 43 -25.78 -25.10 17.20
CA SER A 43 -27.09 -24.63 17.64
C SER A 43 -27.93 -24.19 16.43
N PRO A 44 -29.18 -24.66 16.30
CA PRO A 44 -30.07 -24.24 15.22
C PRO A 44 -30.62 -22.82 15.41
N TYR A 45 -30.44 -22.22 16.59
CA TYR A 45 -30.98 -20.90 16.92
C TYR A 45 -30.06 -19.79 16.43
N GLU A 46 -30.60 -18.90 15.59
CA GLU A 46 -29.88 -17.79 14.98
C GLU A 46 -29.42 -16.77 16.02
N THR A 47 -28.10 -16.54 16.08
CA THR A 47 -27.47 -15.56 16.99
C THR A 47 -26.43 -14.70 16.28
N GLY A 48 -26.27 -14.86 14.95
CA GLY A 48 -25.19 -14.25 14.17
C GLY A 48 -23.83 -14.94 14.32
N VAL A 49 -23.69 -15.87 15.28
CA VAL A 49 -22.44 -16.59 15.58
C VAL A 49 -22.65 -18.05 15.96
N ASN A 50 -23.87 -18.59 15.78
CA ASN A 50 -24.20 -19.99 16.09
C ASN A 50 -23.61 -20.98 15.09
N ARG A 51 -23.16 -20.50 13.91
CA ARG A 51 -22.56 -21.32 12.85
C ARG A 51 -21.07 -21.02 12.70
N TYR A 52 -20.27 -22.05 12.43
CA TYR A 52 -18.87 -21.93 12.04
C TYR A 52 -18.74 -21.07 10.77
N PRO A 53 -17.69 -20.26 10.66
CA PRO A 53 -17.42 -19.50 9.45
C PRO A 53 -16.92 -20.41 8.31
N SER A 54 -16.79 -19.84 7.11
CA SER A 54 -16.04 -20.48 6.02
C SER A 54 -14.60 -20.77 6.48
N PRO A 55 -14.10 -22.01 6.29
CA PRO A 55 -12.74 -22.38 6.67
C PRO A 55 -11.66 -21.74 5.77
N PHE A 56 -12.02 -21.22 4.59
CA PHE A 56 -11.08 -20.59 3.65
C PHE A 56 -11.19 -19.07 3.54
N GLN A 57 -12.18 -18.46 4.20
CA GLN A 57 -12.36 -17.00 4.26
C GLN A 57 -12.47 -16.34 2.87
N GLU A 58 -13.15 -17.00 1.92
CA GLU A 58 -13.20 -16.62 0.50
C GLU A 58 -13.57 -15.15 0.25
N GLU A 59 -14.58 -14.63 0.95
CA GLU A 59 -15.02 -13.24 0.80
C GLU A 59 -13.93 -12.25 1.25
N LEU A 60 -13.34 -12.48 2.43
CA LEU A 60 -12.26 -11.66 2.95
C LEU A 60 -11.02 -11.74 2.05
N LYS A 61 -10.69 -12.94 1.53
CA LYS A 61 -9.59 -13.10 0.58
C LYS A 61 -9.81 -12.34 -0.72
N ARG A 62 -11.03 -12.30 -1.26
CA ARG A 62 -11.35 -11.48 -2.45
C ARG A 62 -11.10 -9.99 -2.21
N MET A 63 -11.50 -9.48 -1.04
CA MET A 63 -11.21 -8.09 -0.66
C MET A 63 -9.69 -7.82 -0.56
N VAL A 64 -8.96 -8.70 0.12
CA VAL A 64 -7.50 -8.60 0.24
C VAL A 64 -6.83 -8.71 -1.13
N SER A 65 -7.31 -9.62 -1.99
CA SER A 65 -6.83 -9.84 -3.35
C SER A 65 -6.91 -8.58 -4.21
N SER A 66 -8.06 -7.90 -4.20
CA SER A 66 -8.25 -6.62 -4.90
C SER A 66 -7.26 -5.55 -4.40
N ILE A 67 -7.11 -5.42 -3.09
CA ILE A 67 -6.24 -4.39 -2.48
C ILE A 67 -4.75 -4.67 -2.74
N ARG A 68 -4.35 -5.93 -2.67
CA ARG A 68 -2.94 -6.36 -2.78
C ARG A 68 -2.52 -6.71 -4.21
N ARG A 69 -3.48 -6.79 -5.15
CA ARG A 69 -3.27 -7.21 -6.54
C ARG A 69 -2.57 -8.58 -6.64
N VAL A 70 -3.00 -9.52 -5.80
CA VAL A 70 -2.48 -10.90 -5.75
C VAL A 70 -3.66 -11.87 -5.88
N PRO A 71 -3.58 -12.95 -6.70
CA PRO A 71 -4.66 -13.92 -6.83
C PRO A 71 -5.06 -14.57 -5.50
N VAL A 72 -6.32 -14.95 -5.35
CA VAL A 72 -6.88 -15.50 -4.10
C VAL A 72 -6.16 -16.78 -3.66
N GLU A 73 -5.79 -17.63 -4.61
CA GLU A 73 -5.06 -18.87 -4.43
C GLU A 73 -3.62 -18.67 -3.90
N ASN A 74 -3.09 -17.46 -4.02
CA ASN A 74 -1.79 -17.05 -3.50
C ASN A 74 -1.88 -16.37 -2.13
N ILE A 75 -3.07 -16.34 -1.51
CA ILE A 75 -3.32 -15.65 -0.24
C ILE A 75 -3.67 -16.64 0.87
N PHE A 76 -2.93 -16.56 1.96
CA PHE A 76 -3.25 -17.14 3.25
C PHE A 76 -3.60 -16.04 4.25
N LEU A 77 -4.63 -16.26 5.06
CA LEU A 77 -5.04 -15.36 6.15
C LEU A 77 -4.93 -16.09 7.48
N GLY A 78 -4.32 -15.43 8.46
CA GLY A 78 -4.11 -15.97 9.80
C GLY A 78 -4.36 -14.97 10.93
N ASN A 79 -4.29 -15.45 12.16
CA ASN A 79 -4.42 -14.72 13.41
C ASN A 79 -3.20 -13.84 13.68
N GLY A 80 -3.08 -12.75 12.91
CA GLY A 80 -1.87 -11.96 12.81
C GLY A 80 -0.81 -12.66 11.97
N SER A 81 0.27 -11.95 11.65
CA SER A 81 1.40 -12.54 10.91
C SER A 81 2.10 -13.62 11.74
N ASP A 82 1.91 -13.62 13.06
CA ASP A 82 2.45 -14.61 13.99
C ASP A 82 2.00 -16.05 13.65
N GLU A 83 0.73 -16.26 13.26
CA GLU A 83 0.26 -17.59 12.83
C GLU A 83 0.99 -18.05 11.56
N ALA A 84 1.20 -17.15 10.60
CA ALA A 84 1.95 -17.47 9.39
C ALA A 84 3.42 -17.79 9.68
N ILE A 85 4.08 -17.01 10.57
CA ILE A 85 5.46 -17.26 11.00
C ILE A 85 5.59 -18.65 11.64
N ASP A 86 4.67 -19.02 12.53
CA ASP A 86 4.66 -20.34 13.17
C ASP A 86 4.44 -21.47 12.15
N LEU A 87 3.49 -21.30 11.23
CA LEU A 87 3.23 -22.28 10.17
C LEU A 87 4.44 -22.49 9.25
N ILE A 88 5.19 -21.44 8.91
CA ILE A 88 6.41 -21.55 8.11
C ILE A 88 7.41 -22.51 8.78
N TYR A 89 7.66 -22.34 10.08
CA TYR A 89 8.52 -23.28 10.82
C TYR A 89 7.94 -24.70 10.83
N ARG A 90 6.64 -24.85 11.10
CA ARG A 90 5.99 -26.17 11.11
C ARG A 90 6.05 -26.89 9.78
N ILE A 91 6.02 -26.16 8.66
CA ILE A 91 5.98 -26.74 7.31
C ILE A 91 7.39 -27.11 6.81
N PHE A 92 8.37 -26.24 7.03
CA PHE A 92 9.68 -26.33 6.38
C PHE A 92 10.83 -26.76 7.31
N CYS A 93 10.69 -26.59 8.63
CA CYS A 93 11.76 -26.89 9.58
C CYS A 93 11.49 -28.16 10.40
N THR A 94 12.39 -29.13 10.33
CA THR A 94 12.32 -30.33 11.17
C THR A 94 12.81 -30.01 12.59
N PRO A 95 11.98 -30.19 13.64
CA PRO A 95 12.38 -29.94 15.02
C PRO A 95 13.65 -30.70 15.42
N GLY A 96 14.55 -30.02 16.13
CA GLY A 96 15.83 -30.53 16.62
C GLY A 96 16.89 -30.79 15.53
N LYS A 97 16.57 -30.50 14.26
CA LYS A 97 17.46 -30.78 13.11
C LYS A 97 17.68 -29.60 12.19
N SER A 98 16.64 -28.81 11.92
CA SER A 98 16.74 -27.68 10.99
C SER A 98 17.23 -26.42 11.70
N SER A 99 17.85 -25.54 10.93
CA SER A 99 18.17 -24.19 11.34
C SER A 99 17.40 -23.16 10.50
N ALA A 100 17.33 -21.92 11.01
CA ALA A 100 16.82 -20.77 10.30
C ALA A 100 17.73 -19.57 10.53
N VAL A 101 17.90 -18.75 9.49
CA VAL A 101 18.65 -17.50 9.57
C VAL A 101 17.68 -16.35 9.82
N VAL A 102 17.99 -15.52 10.81
CA VAL A 102 17.24 -14.29 11.13
C VAL A 102 18.18 -13.11 11.05
N VAL A 103 17.80 -12.10 10.26
CA VAL A 103 18.54 -10.84 10.19
C VAL A 103 18.49 -10.12 11.54
N ALA A 104 19.63 -9.58 12.01
CA ALA A 104 19.75 -8.88 13.30
C ALA A 104 20.40 -7.50 13.15
N PRO A 105 19.91 -6.45 13.83
CA PRO A 105 18.70 -6.44 14.65
C PRO A 105 17.42 -6.48 13.78
N SER A 106 16.43 -7.24 14.22
CA SER A 106 15.12 -7.27 13.58
C SER A 106 14.00 -7.65 14.57
N TYR A 107 12.84 -8.04 14.04
CA TYR A 107 11.66 -8.38 14.82
C TYR A 107 11.85 -9.69 15.60
N GLY A 108 11.65 -9.65 16.92
CA GLY A 108 11.99 -10.77 17.80
C GLY A 108 11.10 -12.02 17.65
N MET A 109 9.92 -11.92 17.05
CA MET A 109 9.00 -13.05 16.96
C MET A 109 9.54 -14.18 16.07
N TYR A 110 10.41 -13.89 15.11
CA TYR A 110 11.03 -14.94 14.27
C TYR A 110 11.82 -15.93 15.14
N SER A 111 12.64 -15.42 16.06
CA SER A 111 13.41 -16.27 16.97
C SER A 111 12.55 -16.91 18.05
N VAL A 112 11.51 -16.23 18.54
CA VAL A 112 10.58 -16.80 19.53
C VAL A 112 9.84 -18.00 18.92
N ALA A 113 9.27 -17.86 17.72
CA ALA A 113 8.57 -18.93 17.03
C ALA A 113 9.51 -20.08 16.65
N GLY A 114 10.73 -19.80 16.19
CA GLY A 114 11.71 -20.83 15.89
C GLY A 114 12.11 -21.63 17.14
N ASN A 115 12.37 -20.95 18.27
CA ASN A 115 12.67 -21.62 19.54
C ASN A 115 11.50 -22.49 20.04
N ILE A 116 10.25 -22.04 19.90
CA ILE A 116 9.05 -22.83 20.24
C ILE A 116 8.97 -24.11 19.39
N ASN A 117 9.38 -24.03 18.12
CA ASN A 117 9.38 -25.15 17.18
C ASN A 117 10.66 -26.01 17.25
N ASP A 118 11.54 -25.77 18.24
CA ASP A 118 12.84 -26.45 18.39
C ASP A 118 13.73 -26.33 17.13
N VAL A 119 13.80 -25.11 16.58
CA VAL A 119 14.61 -24.76 15.40
C VAL A 119 15.79 -23.89 15.84
N LYS A 120 17.00 -24.28 15.43
CA LYS A 120 18.21 -23.51 15.73
C LYS A 120 18.20 -22.16 15.00
N ILE A 121 18.29 -21.06 15.73
CA ILE A 121 18.37 -19.72 15.15
C ILE A 121 19.82 -19.30 14.93
N ILE A 122 20.13 -18.91 13.70
CA ILE A 122 21.40 -18.31 13.29
C ILE A 122 21.13 -16.83 13.02
N TYR A 123 21.88 -15.93 13.65
CA TYR A 123 21.72 -14.50 13.43
C TYR A 123 22.70 -14.01 12.36
N SER A 124 22.18 -13.41 11.29
CA SER A 124 22.98 -12.69 10.29
C SER A 124 22.88 -11.20 10.56
N GLU A 125 24.02 -10.55 10.81
CA GLU A 125 24.05 -9.15 11.22
C GLU A 125 23.86 -8.19 10.03
N LEU A 126 23.02 -7.17 10.20
CA LEU A 126 23.01 -5.97 9.37
C LEU A 126 24.25 -5.14 9.68
N ASP A 127 24.65 -4.27 8.76
CA ASP A 127 25.72 -3.32 9.05
C ASP A 127 25.30 -2.21 10.03
N SER A 128 26.23 -1.31 10.36
CA SER A 128 25.98 -0.20 11.28
C SER A 128 24.96 0.84 10.77
N GLU A 129 24.64 0.82 9.48
CA GLU A 129 23.59 1.64 8.86
C GLU A 129 22.30 0.84 8.61
N PHE A 130 22.20 -0.36 9.20
CA PHE A 130 21.08 -1.28 9.10
C PHE A 130 20.78 -1.74 7.67
N GLN A 131 21.81 -1.91 6.84
CA GLN A 131 21.69 -2.49 5.51
C GLN A 131 22.11 -3.96 5.46
N LEU A 132 21.51 -4.67 4.50
CA LEU A 132 21.68 -6.09 4.29
C LEU A 132 22.84 -6.35 3.33
N ASN A 133 23.60 -7.42 3.58
CA ASN A 133 24.60 -7.92 2.65
C ASN A 133 24.32 -9.40 2.34
N ALA A 134 23.96 -9.69 1.10
CA ALA A 134 23.62 -11.02 0.61
C ALA A 134 24.79 -11.99 0.75
N THR A 135 26.01 -11.55 0.44
CA THR A 135 27.20 -12.42 0.49
C THR A 135 27.47 -12.85 1.92
N LYS A 136 27.36 -11.93 2.88
CA LYS A 136 27.49 -12.24 4.30
C LYS A 136 26.40 -13.19 4.78
N LEU A 137 25.13 -12.89 4.50
CA LEU A 137 24.02 -13.73 4.93
C LEU A 137 24.12 -15.14 4.36
N LEU A 138 24.41 -15.27 3.06
CA LEU A 138 24.58 -16.57 2.41
C LEU A 138 25.79 -17.36 2.96
N SER A 139 26.79 -16.68 3.54
CA SER A 139 27.89 -17.36 4.25
C SER A 139 27.52 -17.88 5.64
N ASP A 140 26.45 -17.35 6.25
CA ASP A 140 25.93 -17.80 7.55
C ASP A 140 24.94 -18.98 7.41
N VAL A 141 24.43 -19.21 6.20
CA VAL A 141 23.59 -20.36 5.84
C VAL A 141 24.36 -21.68 6.03
N GLN A 142 23.71 -22.66 6.64
CA GLN A 142 24.20 -24.02 6.84
C GLN A 142 23.40 -25.01 6.00
N ASP A 143 23.91 -26.24 5.81
CA ASP A 143 23.23 -27.29 5.03
C ASP A 143 21.84 -27.66 5.58
N ASP A 144 21.65 -27.48 6.89
CA ASP A 144 20.40 -27.71 7.61
C ASP A 144 19.48 -26.46 7.66
N THR A 145 19.91 -25.33 7.11
CA THR A 145 19.11 -24.10 7.05
C THR A 145 17.97 -24.28 6.06
N ARG A 146 16.74 -23.99 6.51
CA ARG A 146 15.53 -24.15 5.70
C ARG A 146 14.80 -22.85 5.43
N VAL A 147 14.96 -21.86 6.32
CA VAL A 147 14.25 -20.59 6.24
C VAL A 147 15.20 -19.43 6.52
N VAL A 148 15.07 -18.35 5.76
CA VAL A 148 15.71 -17.04 6.00
C VAL A 148 14.61 -16.01 6.24
N PHE A 149 14.65 -15.30 7.36
CA PHE A 149 13.72 -14.19 7.67
C PHE A 149 14.39 -12.83 7.49
N ILE A 150 13.76 -11.99 6.68
CA ILE A 150 14.18 -10.61 6.36
C ILE A 150 12.98 -9.70 6.62
N CYS A 151 13.15 -8.60 7.34
CA CYS A 151 12.09 -7.60 7.57
C CYS A 151 12.42 -6.32 6.82
N SER A 152 11.53 -5.87 5.92
CA SER A 152 11.73 -4.66 5.10
C SER A 152 10.38 -4.00 4.78
N PRO A 153 10.09 -2.77 5.24
CA PRO A 153 10.92 -1.93 6.13
C PRO A 153 11.23 -2.61 7.47
N ASN A 154 12.49 -2.53 7.91
CA ASN A 154 12.96 -3.29 9.07
C ASN A 154 12.43 -2.72 10.39
N ASN A 155 12.23 -3.59 11.37
CA ASN A 155 11.93 -3.23 12.75
C ASN A 155 13.05 -3.75 13.66
N PRO A 156 13.86 -2.87 14.28
CA PRO A 156 13.46 -1.53 14.73
C PRO A 156 13.99 -0.34 13.93
N SER A 157 14.83 -0.54 12.91
CA SER A 157 15.56 0.57 12.28
C SER A 157 14.70 1.46 11.40
N GLY A 158 13.63 0.91 10.81
CA GLY A 158 12.61 1.64 10.05
C GLY A 158 12.91 1.74 8.57
N ASN A 159 14.16 1.60 8.13
CA ASN A 159 14.56 1.69 6.73
C ASN A 159 14.14 0.46 5.92
N LEU A 160 13.91 0.66 4.63
CA LEU A 160 13.98 -0.41 3.63
C LEU A 160 15.41 -0.97 3.59
N LEU A 161 15.48 -2.29 3.49
CA LEU A 161 16.71 -3.00 3.13
C LEU A 161 16.89 -3.00 1.61
N ASP A 162 18.14 -3.04 1.15
CA ASP A 162 18.48 -3.06 -0.26
C ASP A 162 17.74 -4.20 -1.01
N ARG A 163 16.98 -3.80 -2.05
CA ARG A 163 16.12 -4.72 -2.80
C ARG A 163 16.92 -5.75 -3.59
N GLU A 164 18.03 -5.34 -4.18
CA GLU A 164 18.86 -6.21 -5.01
C GLU A 164 19.57 -7.25 -4.15
N GLU A 165 20.04 -6.87 -2.95
CA GLU A 165 20.61 -7.82 -2.00
C GLU A 165 19.57 -8.87 -1.54
N ILE A 166 18.32 -8.47 -1.31
CA ILE A 166 17.24 -9.44 -1.01
C ILE A 166 16.99 -10.37 -2.20
N ILE A 167 16.92 -9.84 -3.44
CA ILE A 167 16.74 -10.66 -4.65
C ILE A 167 17.91 -11.64 -4.81
N ARG A 168 19.15 -11.21 -4.60
CA ARG A 168 20.33 -12.08 -4.62
C ARG A 168 20.20 -13.23 -3.61
N ILE A 169 19.65 -12.99 -2.42
CA ILE A 169 19.40 -14.06 -1.45
C ILE A 169 18.30 -15.01 -1.95
N ILE A 170 17.20 -14.49 -2.47
CA ILE A 170 16.10 -15.30 -3.04
C ILE A 170 16.62 -16.23 -4.14
N GLU A 171 17.48 -15.71 -5.03
CA GLU A 171 18.01 -16.46 -6.16
C GLU A 171 19.10 -17.48 -5.78
N ASN A 172 19.82 -17.28 -4.67
CA ASN A 172 20.99 -18.10 -4.31
C ASN A 172 20.81 -18.96 -3.05
N PHE A 173 19.70 -18.83 -2.32
CA PHE A 173 19.39 -19.67 -1.16
C PHE A 173 18.50 -20.86 -1.56
N ASN A 174 18.97 -22.09 -1.29
CA ASN A 174 18.21 -23.32 -1.52
C ASN A 174 17.26 -23.65 -0.34
N GLY A 175 16.32 -22.74 -0.08
CA GLY A 175 15.31 -22.86 0.96
C GLY A 175 14.28 -21.72 0.83
N ILE A 176 13.45 -21.56 1.85
CA ILE A 176 12.41 -20.53 1.87
C ILE A 176 12.97 -19.18 2.32
N VAL A 177 12.76 -18.14 1.53
CA VAL A 177 13.04 -16.76 1.93
C VAL A 177 11.74 -16.07 2.30
N VAL A 178 11.67 -15.57 3.53
CA VAL A 178 10.52 -14.83 4.05
C VAL A 178 10.88 -13.36 4.11
N VAL A 179 10.13 -12.54 3.38
CA VAL A 179 10.21 -11.07 3.46
C VAL A 179 9.00 -10.56 4.23
N ASP A 180 9.22 -10.09 5.45
CA ASP A 180 8.20 -9.48 6.29
C ASP A 180 8.06 -8.00 5.97
N GLU A 181 6.94 -7.70 5.32
CA GLU A 181 6.49 -6.42 4.83
C GLU A 181 5.37 -5.83 5.72
N ALA A 182 5.40 -6.07 7.03
CA ALA A 182 4.40 -5.52 7.97
C ALA A 182 4.22 -3.99 7.89
N TYR A 183 5.19 -3.27 7.33
CA TYR A 183 5.21 -1.81 7.18
C TYR A 183 5.23 -1.32 5.73
N ILE A 184 5.09 -2.20 4.74
CA ILE A 184 5.21 -1.83 3.30
C ILE A 184 4.20 -0.77 2.86
N ASP A 185 3.02 -0.74 3.47
CA ASP A 185 1.98 0.26 3.19
C ASP A 185 2.44 1.71 3.43
N PHE A 186 3.50 1.93 4.23
CA PHE A 186 4.09 3.25 4.47
C PHE A 186 5.24 3.60 3.52
N ALA A 187 5.81 2.60 2.84
CA ALA A 187 6.95 2.75 1.96
C ALA A 187 6.52 3.29 0.58
N GLU A 188 7.46 3.90 -0.15
CA GLU A 188 7.26 4.34 -1.54
C GLU A 188 7.67 3.27 -2.56
N SER A 189 8.33 2.20 -2.11
CA SER A 189 8.82 1.11 -2.94
C SER A 189 7.71 0.11 -3.28
N GLN A 190 7.87 -0.59 -4.41
CA GLN A 190 7.03 -1.73 -4.75
C GLN A 190 7.25 -2.90 -3.77
N SER A 191 6.17 -3.62 -3.50
CA SER A 191 6.19 -4.82 -2.67
C SER A 191 6.94 -5.96 -3.35
N PHE A 192 7.51 -6.86 -2.56
CA PHE A 192 8.02 -8.15 -3.02
C PHE A 192 6.88 -9.12 -3.43
N SER A 193 5.62 -8.81 -3.12
CA SER A 193 4.48 -9.64 -3.52
C SER A 193 4.35 -9.77 -5.04
N GLU A 194 4.81 -8.78 -5.80
CA GLU A 194 4.85 -8.81 -7.27
C GLU A 194 5.80 -9.91 -7.80
N LEU A 195 6.71 -10.40 -6.97
CA LEU A 195 7.75 -11.36 -7.35
C LEU A 195 7.41 -12.82 -6.99
N ILE A 196 6.32 -13.08 -6.27
CA ILE A 196 5.94 -14.45 -5.83
C ILE A 196 5.63 -15.38 -7.01
N GLY A 197 5.20 -14.82 -8.15
CA GLY A 197 5.00 -15.58 -9.39
C GLY A 197 6.31 -16.02 -10.05
N ARG A 198 7.39 -15.25 -9.82
CA ARG A 198 8.73 -15.50 -10.37
C ARG A 198 9.59 -16.37 -9.45
N TYR A 199 9.45 -16.22 -8.12
CA TYR A 199 10.25 -16.93 -7.13
C TYR A 199 9.36 -17.79 -6.22
N PRO A 200 9.22 -19.10 -6.52
CA PRO A 200 8.37 -19.99 -5.72
C PRO A 200 8.80 -20.14 -4.26
N ASN A 201 10.06 -19.87 -3.94
CA ASN A 201 10.61 -19.96 -2.59
C ASN A 201 10.45 -18.68 -1.76
N LEU A 202 9.82 -17.64 -2.33
CA LEU A 202 9.53 -16.39 -1.65
C LEU A 202 8.17 -16.47 -0.95
N ILE A 203 8.16 -16.15 0.35
CA ILE A 203 6.95 -15.87 1.12
C ILE A 203 7.01 -14.41 1.56
N VAL A 204 5.99 -13.64 1.22
CA VAL A 204 5.84 -12.25 1.68
C VAL A 204 4.80 -12.20 2.79
N LEU A 205 5.18 -11.67 3.96
CA LEU A 205 4.25 -11.47 5.07
C LEU A 205 3.79 -10.02 5.10
N GLN A 206 2.48 -9.80 5.20
CA GLN A 206 1.88 -8.48 5.38
C GLN A 206 0.86 -8.52 6.53
N THR A 207 0.32 -7.37 6.92
CA THR A 207 -0.65 -7.30 8.01
C THR A 207 -1.65 -6.18 7.84
N LEU A 208 -2.86 -6.36 8.41
CA LEU A 208 -3.83 -5.28 8.59
C LEU A 208 -3.63 -4.55 9.94
N SER A 209 -2.65 -4.96 10.74
CA SER A 209 -2.47 -4.43 12.10
C SER A 209 -1.92 -3.00 12.14
N LYS A 210 -1.17 -2.57 11.12
CA LYS A 210 -0.40 -1.32 11.14
C LYS A 210 -1.14 -0.22 10.38
N ALA A 211 -0.82 -0.04 9.11
CA ALA A 211 -1.40 0.99 8.24
C ALA A 211 -2.94 0.96 8.20
N TRP A 212 -3.51 -0.24 8.24
CA TRP A 212 -4.95 -0.46 8.18
C TRP A 212 -5.67 -0.29 9.55
N GLY A 213 -4.93 -0.09 10.65
CA GLY A 213 -5.51 0.18 11.97
C GLY A 213 -6.28 -0.98 12.59
N MET A 214 -6.08 -2.22 12.15
CA MET A 214 -6.86 -3.39 12.57
C MET A 214 -6.11 -4.31 13.54
N ALA A 215 -5.21 -3.77 14.36
CA ALA A 215 -4.38 -4.59 15.26
C ALA A 215 -5.21 -5.49 16.19
N GLY A 216 -6.36 -4.98 16.67
CA GLY A 216 -7.28 -5.72 17.55
C GLY A 216 -8.00 -6.89 16.89
N LEU A 217 -8.12 -6.91 15.55
CA LEU A 217 -8.74 -8.01 14.82
C LEU A 217 -7.82 -9.21 14.65
N ARG A 218 -6.52 -9.04 14.92
CA ARG A 218 -5.49 -10.07 14.76
C ARG A 218 -5.54 -10.69 13.36
N LEU A 219 -5.32 -9.90 12.31
CA LEU A 219 -5.29 -10.39 10.94
C LEU A 219 -3.91 -10.19 10.28
N GLY A 220 -3.34 -11.31 9.85
CA GLY A 220 -2.10 -11.39 9.08
C GLY A 220 -2.34 -11.98 7.71
N ILE A 221 -1.44 -11.66 6.79
CA ILE A 221 -1.50 -12.08 5.39
C ILE A 221 -0.16 -12.74 5.07
N ALA A 222 -0.19 -13.91 4.45
CA ALA A 222 0.97 -14.48 3.78
C ALA A 222 0.65 -14.62 2.29
N LEU A 223 1.58 -14.16 1.45
CA LEU A 223 1.52 -14.16 0.00
C LEU A 223 2.66 -15.04 -0.51
N ALA A 224 2.34 -16.11 -1.21
CA ALA A 224 3.35 -17.07 -1.68
C ALA A 224 2.82 -17.86 -2.87
N ASP A 225 3.65 -18.75 -3.40
CA ASP A 225 3.23 -19.70 -4.43
C ASP A 225 2.07 -20.60 -3.96
N THR A 226 1.31 -21.14 -4.91
CA THR A 226 0.10 -21.91 -4.61
C THR A 226 0.37 -23.23 -3.87
N ILE A 227 1.57 -23.83 -4.02
CA ILE A 227 1.96 -25.03 -3.26
C ILE A 227 2.14 -24.67 -1.79
N THR A 228 2.86 -23.58 -1.50
CA THR A 228 3.06 -23.09 -0.13
C THR A 228 1.73 -22.71 0.51
N ILE A 229 0.91 -21.90 -0.16
CA ILE A 229 -0.40 -21.45 0.38
C ILE A 229 -1.36 -22.63 0.57
N GLY A 230 -1.40 -23.56 -0.39
CA GLY A 230 -2.16 -24.81 -0.25
C GLY A 230 -1.70 -25.62 0.97
N THR A 231 -0.40 -25.69 1.21
CA THR A 231 0.17 -26.40 2.38
C THR A 231 -0.15 -25.68 3.69
N MET A 232 -0.07 -24.34 3.73
CA MET A 232 -0.49 -23.56 4.90
C MET A 232 -1.96 -23.80 5.24
N ASN A 233 -2.84 -23.86 4.24
CA ASN A 233 -4.26 -24.17 4.44
C ASN A 233 -4.51 -25.61 4.92
N LYS A 234 -3.64 -26.57 4.60
CA LYS A 234 -3.70 -27.94 5.12
C LYS A 234 -3.25 -28.07 6.57
N VAL A 235 -2.30 -27.23 7.01
CA VAL A 235 -1.71 -27.30 8.35
C VAL A 235 -2.42 -26.41 9.36
N LYS A 236 -3.04 -25.31 8.92
CA LYS A 236 -3.82 -24.41 9.81
C LYS A 236 -5.01 -25.15 10.43
N TYR A 237 -5.52 -24.62 11.53
CA TYR A 237 -6.81 -25.07 12.04
C TYR A 237 -7.96 -24.64 11.11
N PRO A 238 -9.03 -25.45 10.95
CA PRO A 238 -10.07 -25.21 9.94
C PRO A 238 -10.73 -23.83 10.06
N TYR A 239 -11.10 -23.42 11.28
CA TYR A 239 -11.79 -22.17 11.55
C TYR A 239 -10.89 -21.18 12.31
N ASN A 240 -9.66 -20.99 11.82
CA ASN A 240 -8.66 -20.17 12.52
C ASN A 240 -9.13 -18.72 12.74
N ILE A 241 -9.88 -18.10 11.83
CA ILE A 241 -10.38 -16.72 11.99
C ILE A 241 -11.87 -16.71 12.30
N SER A 242 -12.27 -16.05 13.39
CA SER A 242 -13.68 -15.93 13.80
C SER A 242 -14.52 -15.11 12.81
N ILE A 243 -15.82 -15.41 12.72
CA ILE A 243 -16.74 -14.69 11.81
C ILE A 243 -16.81 -13.19 12.12
N ILE A 244 -16.77 -12.81 13.40
CA ILE A 244 -16.79 -11.40 13.85
C ILE A 244 -15.57 -10.66 13.29
N ASN A 245 -14.38 -11.26 13.37
CA ASN A 245 -13.16 -10.64 12.86
C ASN A 245 -13.18 -10.53 11.33
N GLN A 246 -13.72 -11.53 10.63
CA GLN A 246 -13.87 -11.50 9.17
C GLN A 246 -14.81 -10.36 8.74
N GLN A 247 -16.00 -10.29 9.33
CA GLN A 247 -17.00 -9.27 9.00
C GLN A 247 -16.48 -7.86 9.28
N LYS A 248 -15.85 -7.65 10.45
CA LYS A 248 -15.32 -6.32 10.80
C LYS A 248 -14.17 -5.90 9.88
N ALA A 249 -13.33 -6.85 9.47
CA ALA A 249 -12.27 -6.57 8.50
C ALA A 249 -12.86 -6.19 7.14
N ILE A 250 -13.83 -6.95 6.61
CA ILE A 250 -14.50 -6.63 5.35
C ILE A 250 -15.12 -5.23 5.39
N GLU A 251 -15.81 -4.88 6.48
CA GLU A 251 -16.38 -3.53 6.69
C GLU A 251 -15.29 -2.45 6.60
N MET A 252 -14.19 -2.62 7.33
CA MET A 252 -13.10 -1.62 7.37
C MET A 252 -12.31 -1.55 6.06
N LEU A 253 -12.17 -2.68 5.34
CA LEU A 253 -11.49 -2.73 4.04
C LEU A 253 -12.28 -2.03 2.93
N LYS A 254 -13.58 -1.75 3.12
CA LYS A 254 -14.36 -0.92 2.18
C LYS A 254 -13.94 0.56 2.23
N ASP A 255 -13.44 1.03 3.36
CA ASP A 255 -12.88 2.40 3.51
C ASP A 255 -11.39 2.45 3.12
N CYS A 256 -11.12 2.13 1.85
CA CYS A 256 -9.77 2.21 1.29
C CYS A 256 -9.22 3.64 1.36
N VAL A 257 -10.10 4.62 1.13
CA VAL A 257 -9.76 6.04 1.17
C VAL A 257 -9.27 6.46 2.54
N GLY A 258 -10.11 6.32 3.56
CA GLY A 258 -9.81 6.86 4.88
C GLY A 258 -8.54 6.23 5.40
N THR A 259 -8.27 4.99 4.98
CA THR A 259 -6.99 4.32 5.21
C THR A 259 -5.82 5.01 4.51
N VAL A 260 -5.91 5.32 3.22
CA VAL A 260 -4.83 6.00 2.47
C VAL A 260 -4.58 7.41 3.00
N GLU A 261 -5.61 8.18 3.33
CA GLU A 261 -5.45 9.51 3.94
C GLU A 261 -4.72 9.44 5.29
N ARG A 262 -5.09 8.48 6.16
CA ARG A 262 -4.40 8.24 7.43
C ARG A 262 -2.92 7.83 7.23
N ILE A 263 -2.63 6.98 6.25
CA ILE A 263 -1.25 6.60 5.91
C ILE A 263 -0.44 7.83 5.49
N ARG A 264 -1.02 8.71 4.65
CA ARG A 264 -0.39 9.95 4.21
C ARG A 264 -0.09 10.87 5.39
N GLU A 265 -1.06 11.08 6.28
CA GLU A 265 -0.89 11.90 7.48
C GLU A 265 0.22 11.34 8.39
N ILE A 266 0.26 10.03 8.59
CA ILE A 266 1.32 9.37 9.37
C ILE A 266 2.70 9.63 8.76
N LYS A 267 2.84 9.57 7.43
CA LYS A 267 4.11 9.82 6.71
C LYS A 267 4.54 11.28 6.80
N GLU A 268 3.60 12.21 6.71
CA GLU A 268 3.84 13.65 6.90
C GLU A 268 4.30 13.94 8.33
N ASN A 269 3.59 13.38 9.33
CA ASN A 269 3.94 13.51 10.74
C ASN A 269 5.30 12.89 11.05
N ARG A 270 5.64 11.74 10.44
CA ARG A 270 6.98 11.14 10.52
C ARG A 270 8.07 12.08 10.04
N SER A 271 7.85 12.73 8.90
CA SER A 271 8.82 13.64 8.30
C SER A 271 9.02 14.89 9.16
N LYS A 272 7.92 15.47 9.68
CA LYS A 272 7.97 16.61 10.61
C LYS A 272 8.69 16.24 11.90
N LEU A 273 8.32 15.14 12.54
CA LEU A 273 8.90 14.71 13.81
C LEU A 273 10.39 14.39 13.66
N ALA A 274 10.80 13.74 12.56
CA ALA A 274 12.21 13.48 12.28
C ALA A 274 13.03 14.77 12.16
N MET A 275 12.49 15.79 11.48
CA MET A 275 13.14 17.09 11.33
C MET A 275 13.30 17.80 12.67
N GLU A 276 12.24 17.85 13.48
CA GLU A 276 12.28 18.52 14.79
C GLU A 276 13.21 17.81 15.77
N LEU A 277 13.19 16.48 15.83
CA LEU A 277 14.10 15.72 16.69
C LEU A 277 15.56 15.89 16.27
N SER A 278 15.84 15.99 14.96
CA SER A 278 17.22 16.16 14.47
C SER A 278 17.84 17.50 14.86
N GLN A 279 17.03 18.49 15.27
CA GLN A 279 17.50 19.80 15.70
C GLN A 279 17.79 19.87 17.20
N MET A 280 17.39 18.86 17.98
CA MET A 280 17.55 18.86 19.44
C MET A 280 18.96 18.41 19.85
N GLU A 281 19.55 19.07 20.85
CA GLU A 281 20.92 18.82 21.26
C GLU A 281 21.10 17.42 21.87
N CYS A 282 20.08 16.89 22.55
CA CYS A 282 20.14 15.54 23.12
C CYS A 282 20.06 14.41 22.08
N VAL A 283 19.64 14.72 20.85
CA VAL A 283 19.51 13.73 19.78
C VAL A 283 20.84 13.65 19.03
N SER A 284 21.43 12.46 19.01
CA SER A 284 22.68 12.19 18.29
C SER A 284 22.44 11.85 16.82
N LYS A 285 21.37 11.09 16.52
CA LYS A 285 21.02 10.67 15.16
C LYS A 285 19.55 10.26 15.11
N VAL A 286 18.84 10.73 14.09
CA VAL A 286 17.55 10.17 13.67
C VAL A 286 17.83 9.29 12.46
N TYR A 287 17.51 7.99 12.53
CA TYR A 287 17.72 7.09 11.39
C TYR A 287 16.58 7.25 10.35
N PRO A 288 16.87 7.08 9.05
CA PRO A 288 15.84 7.06 8.02
C PRO A 288 14.78 6.00 8.29
N SER A 289 13.53 6.28 7.91
CA SER A 289 12.43 5.35 8.11
C SER A 289 11.42 5.40 6.98
N ASP A 290 11.04 4.22 6.53
CA ASP A 290 9.99 3.92 5.56
C ASP A 290 8.77 3.29 6.26
N ALA A 291 8.77 3.22 7.60
CA ALA A 291 7.70 2.66 8.44
C ALA A 291 6.89 3.74 9.18
N ASN A 292 6.05 3.37 10.15
CA ASN A 292 5.29 4.32 11.00
C ASN A 292 5.97 4.64 12.34
N PHE A 293 7.30 4.60 12.38
CA PHE A 293 8.08 4.89 13.57
C PHE A 293 9.46 5.46 13.18
N LEU A 294 10.18 6.01 14.14
CA LEU A 294 11.57 6.46 13.99
C LEU A 294 12.45 5.71 15.00
N LEU A 295 13.64 5.30 14.59
CA LEU A 295 14.71 4.94 15.52
C LEU A 295 15.56 6.18 15.77
N VAL A 296 15.75 6.54 17.04
CA VAL A 296 16.41 7.79 17.43
C VAL A 296 17.44 7.50 18.51
N LYS A 297 18.68 7.91 18.25
CA LYS A 297 19.81 7.77 19.16
C LYS A 297 19.95 9.03 20.00
N PHE A 298 20.06 8.88 21.33
CA PHE A 298 20.18 9.98 22.28
C PHE A 298 21.54 9.98 22.98
N LYS A 299 22.04 11.16 23.37
CA LYS A 299 23.28 11.30 24.19
C LYS A 299 23.08 10.77 25.61
N GLU A 300 21.91 11.04 26.22
CA GLU A 300 21.54 10.63 27.57
C GLU A 300 20.23 9.80 27.55
N ARG A 301 20.23 8.71 26.78
CA ARG A 301 19.04 7.88 26.55
C ARG A 301 18.32 7.44 27.84
N GLU A 302 19.05 7.11 28.92
CA GLU A 302 18.46 6.73 30.21
C GLU A 302 17.58 7.82 30.81
N LYS A 303 18.11 9.04 30.86
CA LYS A 303 17.41 10.21 31.37
C LYS A 303 16.16 10.49 30.54
N VAL A 304 16.31 10.54 29.21
CA VAL A 304 15.19 10.77 28.29
C VAL A 304 14.11 9.70 28.46
N PHE A 305 14.49 8.42 28.50
CA PHE A 305 13.54 7.33 28.62
C PHE A 305 12.76 7.36 29.93
N LYS A 306 13.43 7.60 31.07
CA LYS A 306 12.81 7.66 32.39
C LYS A 306 11.85 8.85 32.50
N GLU A 307 12.27 10.03 32.06
CA GLU A 307 11.47 11.25 32.08
C GLU A 307 10.20 11.13 31.22
N LEU A 308 10.33 10.54 30.02
CA LEU A 308 9.16 10.24 29.19
C LEU A 308 8.17 9.32 29.92
N GLN A 309 8.65 8.29 30.62
CA GLN A 309 7.80 7.40 31.42
C GLN A 309 7.12 8.13 32.59
N GLU A 310 7.84 8.98 33.32
CA GLU A 310 7.29 9.79 34.41
C GLU A 310 6.17 10.74 33.91
N ARG A 311 6.31 11.22 32.66
CA ARG A 311 5.31 12.02 31.94
C ARG A 311 4.23 11.18 31.24
N LYS A 312 4.20 9.87 31.47
CA LYS A 312 3.25 8.91 30.89
C LYS A 312 3.29 8.83 29.36
N ILE A 313 4.46 9.07 28.78
CA ILE A 313 4.74 8.91 27.35
C ILE A 313 5.56 7.63 27.18
N ILE A 314 4.95 6.63 26.54
CA ILE A 314 5.59 5.33 26.37
C ILE A 314 6.23 5.26 24.98
N VAL A 315 7.55 5.12 24.95
CA VAL A 315 8.34 4.76 23.77
C VAL A 315 9.02 3.41 23.99
N ARG A 316 9.67 2.86 22.96
CA ARG A 316 10.29 1.53 23.08
C ARG A 316 11.81 1.63 23.14
N ASP A 317 12.38 1.18 24.25
CA ASP A 317 13.84 1.03 24.37
C ASP A 317 14.36 -0.10 23.46
N ARG A 318 15.38 0.21 22.67
CA ARG A 318 16.07 -0.73 21.77
C ARG A 318 17.56 -0.83 22.04
N SER A 319 18.05 -0.22 23.11
CA SER A 319 19.46 -0.14 23.48
C SER A 319 20.18 -1.49 23.62
N SER A 320 19.45 -2.57 23.93
CA SER A 320 20.00 -3.93 24.03
C SER A 320 20.14 -4.66 22.69
N GLN A 321 19.63 -4.10 21.59
CA GLN A 321 19.73 -4.72 20.28
C GLN A 321 21.01 -4.30 19.55
N LEU A 322 21.52 -5.18 18.68
CA LEU A 322 22.70 -4.93 17.85
C LEU A 322 22.58 -3.57 17.12
N HIS A 323 23.66 -2.78 17.11
CA HIS A 323 23.73 -1.42 16.52
C HIS A 323 22.74 -0.37 17.08
N CYS A 324 21.84 -0.74 17.99
CA CYS A 324 20.83 0.14 18.57
C CYS A 324 21.23 0.76 19.91
N LYS A 325 22.53 0.74 20.27
CA LYS A 325 23.00 1.34 21.53
C LYS A 325 22.51 2.79 21.65
N ASP A 326 21.97 3.14 22.82
CA ASP A 326 21.41 4.45 23.15
C ASP A 326 20.20 4.87 22.27
N CYS A 327 19.53 3.92 21.61
CA CYS A 327 18.39 4.20 20.74
C CYS A 327 17.05 3.92 21.42
N LEU A 328 16.09 4.83 21.20
CA LEU A 328 14.67 4.63 21.45
C LEU A 328 13.94 4.57 20.11
N ARG A 329 12.97 3.67 20.00
CA ARG A 329 12.05 3.62 18.86
C ARG A 329 10.75 4.31 19.22
N ILE A 330 10.41 5.33 18.44
CA ILE A 330 9.29 6.23 18.66
C ILE A 330 8.25 5.96 17.58
N THR A 331 7.06 5.49 17.96
CA THR A 331 5.95 5.28 17.03
C THR A 331 5.30 6.62 16.68
N MET A 332 4.87 6.80 15.43
CA MET A 332 4.12 7.99 15.05
C MET A 332 2.72 7.94 15.64
N GLY A 333 2.39 8.96 16.43
CA GLY A 333 1.04 9.21 16.91
C GLY A 333 0.35 10.29 16.09
N THR A 334 -0.74 10.80 16.65
CA THR A 334 -1.38 12.04 16.20
C THR A 334 -0.45 13.25 16.34
N GLU A 335 -0.77 14.35 15.67
CA GLU A 335 0.00 15.60 15.78
C GLU A 335 0.11 16.08 17.25
N ASP A 336 -0.95 15.94 18.04
CA ASP A 336 -0.92 16.30 19.47
C ASP A 336 0.00 15.40 20.29
N GLU A 337 -0.05 14.08 20.07
CA GLU A 337 0.83 13.13 20.76
C GLU A 337 2.31 13.36 20.40
N ASN A 338 2.59 13.62 19.12
CA ASN A 338 3.94 13.93 18.65
C ASN A 338 4.45 15.26 19.25
N ARG A 339 3.59 16.28 19.34
CA ARG A 339 3.92 17.55 20.00
C ARG A 339 4.20 17.36 21.49
N ARG A 340 3.36 16.62 22.21
CA ARG A 340 3.57 16.31 23.63
C ARG A 340 4.89 15.58 23.89
N LEU A 341 5.28 14.69 22.98
CA LEU A 341 6.59 14.04 23.01
C LEU A 341 7.72 15.06 22.81
N LEU A 342 7.63 15.92 21.80
CA LEU A 342 8.64 16.94 21.51
C LEU A 342 8.82 17.91 22.67
N ASP A 343 7.73 18.41 23.23
CA ASP A 343 7.74 19.32 24.38
C ASP A 343 8.40 18.66 25.60
N ALA A 344 8.05 17.40 25.88
CA ALA A 344 8.69 16.63 26.94
C ALA A 344 10.20 16.49 26.73
N ILE A 345 10.67 16.23 25.50
CA ILE A 345 12.10 16.10 25.21
C ILE A 345 12.82 17.46 25.37
N ARG A 346 12.25 18.56 24.89
CA ARG A 346 12.83 19.92 25.04
C ARG A 346 12.99 20.34 26.50
N GLU A 347 12.02 20.02 27.34
CA GLU A 347 12.08 20.33 28.76
C GLU A 347 13.18 19.55 29.49
N ILE A 348 13.48 18.31 29.06
CA ILE A 348 14.52 17.46 29.66
C ILE A 348 15.94 18.00 29.39
N THR A 349 16.14 18.66 28.25
CA THR A 349 17.44 19.17 27.80
C THR A 349 17.74 20.59 28.26
N GLY A 350 16.76 21.28 28.85
CA GLY A 350 16.91 22.70 29.19
C GLY A 350 16.91 23.61 27.95
N GLU A 351 16.50 23.12 26.77
CA GLU A 351 16.33 23.89 25.52
C GLU A 351 15.06 24.78 25.55
N ILE A 352 14.64 25.24 26.73
CA ILE A 352 13.59 26.23 26.84
C ILE A 352 14.24 27.61 26.65
N GLU A 353 14.26 28.10 25.41
CA GLU A 353 14.14 29.55 25.23
C GLU A 353 12.80 29.97 25.82
N SER A 354 12.86 30.82 26.84
CA SER A 354 11.69 31.45 27.43
C SER A 354 10.90 32.22 26.36
N LYS A 355 9.85 31.61 25.83
CA LYS A 355 8.70 32.33 25.27
C LYS A 355 7.42 31.94 26.02
N ALA A 356 7.44 32.21 27.32
CA ALA A 356 6.23 32.61 28.01
C ALA A 356 5.85 34.03 27.49
N GLY A 357 5.18 34.09 26.35
CA GLY A 357 4.42 35.26 25.92
C GLY A 357 2.97 35.10 26.37
N PRO A 358 2.31 36.14 26.88
CA PRO A 358 0.93 36.04 27.35
C PRO A 358 0.03 35.71 26.16
N SER A 359 -0.92 34.80 26.40
CA SER A 359 -2.13 34.54 25.59
C SER A 359 -2.32 35.51 24.41
N SER A 360 -1.72 35.19 23.26
CA SER A 360 -1.97 35.92 22.03
C SER A 360 -3.32 35.46 21.49
N LYS A 361 -4.29 36.37 21.56
CA LYS A 361 -5.47 36.38 20.72
C LYS A 361 -5.10 35.97 19.29
N LYS A 362 -6.00 35.22 18.66
CA LYS A 362 -6.10 35.04 17.22
C LYS A 362 -5.86 36.39 16.51
N GLU A 363 -4.67 36.58 15.97
CA GLU A 363 -4.43 37.51 14.87
C GLU A 363 -3.64 36.75 13.82
N GLY A 364 -4.29 36.52 12.69
CA GLY A 364 -3.73 35.80 11.56
C GLY A 364 -2.56 36.58 10.98
N CYS A 365 -1.37 35.99 11.05
CA CYS A 365 -0.33 36.29 10.09
C CYS A 365 -0.68 35.54 8.80
N ILE A 366 -1.50 36.17 7.97
CA ILE A 366 -1.68 35.78 6.58
C ILE A 366 -0.40 36.23 5.87
N THR A 367 0.62 35.37 5.85
CA THR A 367 1.39 35.27 4.62
C THR A 367 0.41 34.69 3.62
N GLU A 368 0.00 35.46 2.61
CA GLU A 368 -0.86 34.99 1.51
C GLU A 368 -0.14 33.83 0.78
N GLY A 369 -0.26 32.63 1.34
CA GLY A 369 0.11 31.40 0.68
C GLY A 369 -0.75 31.32 -0.58
N LYS A 370 -0.11 31.31 -1.74
CA LYS A 370 -0.74 31.15 -3.06
C LYS A 370 -1.76 30.01 -2.95
N LYS A 371 -3.06 30.33 -2.96
CA LYS A 371 -4.14 29.34 -2.76
C LYS A 371 -4.03 28.29 -3.86
N CYS A 372 -3.73 27.06 -3.46
CA CYS A 372 -3.52 25.93 -4.37
C CYS A 372 -4.86 25.45 -4.95
N ARG A 373 -4.92 25.20 -6.25
CA ARG A 373 -6.11 24.70 -6.97
C ARG A 373 -6.27 23.20 -6.78
N VAL A 374 -7.08 22.84 -5.78
CA VAL A 374 -7.32 21.45 -5.37
C VAL A 374 -8.81 21.12 -5.47
N GLY A 375 -9.11 19.96 -6.04
CA GLY A 375 -10.45 19.38 -6.09
C GLY A 375 -10.46 18.01 -5.45
N LYS A 376 -11.50 17.71 -4.67
CA LYS A 376 -11.67 16.45 -3.94
C LYS A 376 -13.10 15.99 -4.08
N VAL A 377 -13.29 14.84 -4.71
CA VAL A 377 -14.59 14.24 -4.95
C VAL A 377 -14.61 12.84 -4.33
N SER A 378 -15.71 12.55 -3.64
CA SER A 378 -16.03 11.21 -3.17
C SER A 378 -17.41 10.83 -3.66
N ARG A 379 -17.51 9.68 -4.32
CA ARG A 379 -18.72 9.12 -4.90
C ARG A 379 -18.85 7.67 -4.47
N SER A 380 -20.02 7.27 -3.99
CA SER A 380 -20.32 5.88 -3.68
C SER A 380 -21.67 5.50 -4.26
N THR A 381 -21.70 4.43 -5.04
CA THR A 381 -22.90 3.79 -5.61
C THR A 381 -23.03 2.37 -5.03
N ARG A 382 -23.95 1.56 -5.57
CA ARG A 382 -24.01 0.12 -5.22
C ARG A 382 -22.89 -0.69 -5.86
N GLU A 383 -22.31 -0.17 -6.94
CA GLU A 383 -21.37 -0.88 -7.80
C GLU A 383 -19.93 -0.38 -7.58
N THR A 384 -19.76 0.91 -7.24
CA THR A 384 -18.45 1.54 -7.11
C THR A 384 -18.34 2.42 -5.86
N SER A 385 -17.14 2.53 -5.32
CA SER A 385 -16.77 3.58 -4.36
C SER A 385 -15.48 4.24 -4.83
N ILE A 386 -15.56 5.53 -5.12
CA ILE A 386 -14.53 6.28 -5.82
C ILE A 386 -14.17 7.54 -5.07
N GLN A 387 -12.88 7.79 -4.99
CA GLN A 387 -12.34 9.06 -4.58
C GLN A 387 -11.26 9.56 -5.49
N VAL A 388 -11.35 10.85 -5.75
CA VAL A 388 -10.41 11.56 -6.60
C VAL A 388 -9.97 12.82 -5.89
N CYS A 389 -8.66 12.99 -5.76
CA CYS A 389 -8.03 14.23 -5.33
C CYS A 389 -7.09 14.73 -6.45
N ILE A 390 -7.35 15.94 -6.93
CA ILE A 390 -6.55 16.60 -7.97
C ILE A 390 -5.93 17.86 -7.41
N ASN A 391 -4.63 18.05 -7.69
CA ASN A 391 -3.93 19.30 -7.45
C ASN A 391 -3.34 19.84 -8.76
N LEU A 392 -3.93 20.92 -9.30
CA LEU A 392 -3.52 21.51 -10.57
C LEU A 392 -2.22 22.32 -10.50
N ASP A 393 -1.75 22.67 -9.29
CA ASP A 393 -0.60 23.57 -9.09
C ASP A 393 0.65 22.86 -8.54
N SER A 394 0.55 21.58 -8.17
CA SER A 394 1.68 20.79 -7.67
C SER A 394 1.64 19.37 -8.20
N PHE A 395 2.75 18.92 -8.79
CA PHE A 395 2.95 17.52 -9.15
C PHE A 395 3.27 16.68 -7.90
N THR A 396 2.60 15.53 -7.78
CA THR A 396 2.98 14.44 -6.89
C THR A 396 3.00 13.16 -7.72
N ARG A 397 3.81 12.17 -7.33
CA ARG A 397 3.78 10.86 -7.99
C ARG A 397 2.32 10.35 -7.95
N PRO A 398 1.71 10.03 -9.11
CA PRO A 398 0.31 9.63 -9.13
C PRO A 398 0.08 8.38 -8.29
N TYR A 399 -1.01 8.36 -7.53
CA TYR A 399 -1.45 7.19 -6.78
C TYR A 399 -2.81 6.74 -7.32
N VAL A 400 -2.81 5.71 -8.16
CA VAL A 400 -4.02 5.21 -8.81
C VAL A 400 -4.29 3.75 -8.43
N ARG A 401 -5.51 3.47 -7.97
CA ARG A 401 -6.01 2.12 -7.67
C ARG A 401 -7.47 1.98 -8.07
N SER A 402 -7.76 1.53 -9.29
CA SER A 402 -9.11 1.16 -9.76
C SER A 402 -9.39 -0.34 -9.72
N GLY A 403 -8.34 -1.14 -9.52
CA GLY A 403 -8.39 -2.61 -9.63
C GLY A 403 -8.22 -3.12 -11.06
N LEU A 404 -8.08 -2.23 -12.05
CA LEU A 404 -7.77 -2.54 -13.46
C LEU A 404 -6.36 -2.06 -13.80
N PRO A 405 -5.34 -2.94 -13.85
CA PRO A 405 -3.93 -2.55 -13.98
C PRO A 405 -3.65 -1.66 -15.21
N PHE A 406 -4.21 -2.00 -16.37
CA PHE A 406 -4.03 -1.20 -17.57
C PHE A 406 -4.68 0.19 -17.44
N PHE A 407 -5.86 0.28 -16.82
CA PHE A 407 -6.54 1.56 -16.60
C PHE A 407 -5.78 2.44 -15.60
N ASP A 408 -5.27 1.82 -14.53
CA ASP A 408 -4.47 2.49 -13.52
C ASP A 408 -3.26 3.15 -14.18
N HIS A 409 -2.57 2.40 -15.04
CA HIS A 409 -1.46 2.93 -15.82
C HIS A 409 -1.85 4.11 -16.72
N MET A 410 -3.01 4.06 -17.39
CA MET A 410 -3.51 5.16 -18.23
C MET A 410 -3.85 6.42 -17.42
N LEU A 411 -4.49 6.27 -16.27
CA LEU A 411 -4.82 7.38 -15.37
C LEU A 411 -3.56 8.02 -14.77
N GLU A 412 -2.53 7.23 -14.46
CA GLU A 412 -1.23 7.76 -14.02
C GLU A 412 -0.60 8.69 -15.06
N GLN A 413 -0.81 8.43 -16.37
CA GLN A 413 -0.31 9.31 -17.44
C GLN A 413 -0.86 10.73 -17.32
N ILE A 414 -2.10 10.90 -16.82
CA ILE A 414 -2.71 12.22 -16.60
C ILE A 414 -1.87 13.05 -15.62
N GLY A 415 -1.41 12.44 -14.53
CA GLY A 415 -0.56 13.11 -13.54
C GLY A 415 0.83 13.41 -14.07
N TYR A 416 1.53 12.41 -14.63
CA TYR A 416 2.90 12.58 -15.15
C TYR A 416 2.99 13.61 -16.28
N HIS A 417 2.12 13.49 -17.29
CA HIS A 417 2.17 14.35 -18.47
C HIS A 417 1.43 15.68 -18.25
N GLY A 418 0.46 15.71 -17.34
CA GLY A 418 -0.21 16.93 -16.89
C GLY A 418 0.66 17.79 -15.97
N GLY A 419 1.59 17.18 -15.24
CA GLY A 419 2.35 17.86 -14.19
C GLY A 419 1.48 18.29 -13.01
N ILE A 420 0.45 17.50 -12.72
CA ILE A 420 -0.55 17.74 -11.68
C ILE A 420 -0.55 16.56 -10.69
N GLY A 421 -0.96 16.80 -9.45
CA GLY A 421 -1.17 15.75 -8.46
C GLY A 421 -2.46 15.01 -8.77
N VAL A 422 -2.39 13.68 -8.84
CA VAL A 422 -3.52 12.80 -9.14
C VAL A 422 -3.52 11.63 -8.16
N ASP A 423 -4.51 11.62 -7.28
CA ASP A 423 -4.80 10.49 -6.40
C ASP A 423 -6.21 9.98 -6.77
N ILE A 424 -6.31 8.75 -7.27
CA ILE A 424 -7.57 8.11 -7.67
C ILE A 424 -7.65 6.74 -7.01
N ILE A 425 -8.70 6.51 -6.23
CA ILE A 425 -9.00 5.22 -5.63
C ILE A 425 -10.42 4.86 -6.04
N CYS A 426 -10.58 3.73 -6.71
CA CYS A 426 -11.87 3.16 -7.08
C CYS A 426 -11.90 1.69 -6.65
N CYS A 427 -12.90 1.37 -5.84
CA CYS A 427 -13.28 0.00 -5.51
C CYS A 427 -14.58 -0.31 -6.27
N GLY A 428 -14.48 -1.02 -7.39
CA GLY A 428 -15.63 -1.37 -8.24
C GLY A 428 -15.94 -2.86 -8.30
N ASP A 429 -17.10 -3.20 -8.84
CA ASP A 429 -17.62 -4.55 -9.06
C ASP A 429 -16.99 -5.23 -10.29
N ILE A 430 -15.66 -5.36 -10.33
CA ILE A 430 -14.92 -5.89 -11.50
C ILE A 430 -15.38 -7.30 -11.92
N ALA A 431 -15.99 -8.07 -11.01
CA ALA A 431 -16.52 -9.41 -11.29
C ALA A 431 -17.71 -9.43 -12.27
N THR A 432 -18.48 -8.35 -12.37
CA THR A 432 -19.61 -8.20 -13.30
C THR A 432 -19.21 -7.47 -14.59
N GLY A 433 -18.03 -6.85 -14.62
CA GLY A 433 -17.42 -6.16 -15.75
C GLY A 433 -16.73 -4.86 -15.36
N CYS A 434 -15.91 -4.27 -16.25
CA CYS A 434 -15.20 -3.01 -15.98
C CYS A 434 -16.03 -1.74 -16.19
N HIS A 435 -17.28 -1.86 -16.67
CA HIS A 435 -18.09 -0.73 -17.14
C HIS A 435 -18.26 0.36 -16.09
N HIS A 436 -18.85 0.03 -14.94
CA HIS A 436 -19.12 0.99 -13.87
C HIS A 436 -17.84 1.59 -13.32
N THR A 437 -16.80 0.76 -13.14
CA THR A 437 -15.48 1.19 -12.65
C THR A 437 -14.89 2.29 -13.54
N VAL A 438 -14.87 2.10 -14.85
CA VAL A 438 -14.28 3.05 -15.80
C VAL A 438 -15.15 4.31 -15.94
N GLU A 439 -16.47 4.15 -16.09
CA GLU A 439 -17.39 5.27 -16.27
C GLU A 439 -17.44 6.18 -15.03
N ASP A 440 -17.69 5.60 -13.85
CA ASP A 440 -17.79 6.38 -12.61
C ASP A 440 -16.45 7.04 -12.24
N THR A 441 -15.31 6.42 -12.59
CA THR A 441 -14.00 7.05 -12.45
C THR A 441 -13.89 8.30 -13.33
N GLY A 442 -14.39 8.24 -14.57
CA GLY A 442 -14.47 9.39 -15.46
C GLY A 442 -15.32 10.52 -14.87
N ILE A 443 -16.47 10.19 -14.28
CA ILE A 443 -17.34 11.16 -13.61
C ILE A 443 -16.61 11.84 -12.45
N ALA A 444 -16.10 11.06 -11.49
CA ALA A 444 -15.46 11.58 -10.29
C ALA A 444 -14.22 12.43 -10.62
N LEU A 445 -13.45 12.02 -11.64
CA LEU A 445 -12.31 12.79 -12.12
C LEU A 445 -12.72 14.11 -12.78
N GLY A 446 -13.77 14.09 -13.61
CA GLY A 446 -14.32 15.31 -14.21
C GLY A 446 -14.81 16.32 -13.16
N GLU A 447 -15.53 15.84 -12.14
CA GLU A 447 -16.01 16.67 -11.03
C GLU A 447 -14.84 17.25 -10.21
N ALA A 448 -13.81 16.45 -9.91
CA ALA A 448 -12.63 16.89 -9.15
C ALA A 448 -11.83 17.94 -9.93
N LEU A 449 -11.65 17.74 -11.25
CA LEU A 449 -11.02 18.73 -12.11
C LEU A 449 -11.81 20.04 -12.17
N ALA A 450 -13.15 19.98 -12.26
CA ALA A 450 -14.01 21.16 -12.25
C ALA A 450 -13.90 21.94 -10.92
N GLN A 451 -13.90 21.22 -9.80
CA GLN A 451 -13.71 21.81 -8.47
C GLN A 451 -12.33 22.45 -8.33
N ALA A 452 -11.27 21.79 -8.80
CA ALA A 452 -9.91 22.30 -8.74
C ALA A 452 -9.73 23.56 -9.61
N LEU A 453 -10.35 23.59 -10.79
CA LEU A 453 -10.33 24.75 -11.68
C LEU A 453 -10.93 26.00 -11.05
N GLY A 454 -12.06 25.85 -10.36
CA GLY A 454 -12.77 26.96 -9.73
C GLY A 454 -13.12 28.09 -10.74
N PRO A 455 -13.04 29.37 -10.34
CA PRO A 455 -13.25 30.48 -11.27
C PRO A 455 -12.23 30.48 -12.41
N LYS A 456 -12.71 30.43 -13.65
CA LYS A 456 -11.91 30.29 -14.89
C LYS A 456 -11.21 31.57 -15.34
N LYS A 457 -10.95 32.49 -14.41
CA LYS A 457 -10.34 33.79 -14.68
C LYS A 457 -8.81 33.63 -14.71
N GLY A 458 -8.16 34.12 -15.76
CA GLY A 458 -6.70 34.08 -15.90
C GLY A 458 -6.10 32.70 -16.23
N ILE A 459 -6.89 31.75 -16.73
CA ILE A 459 -6.37 30.51 -17.34
C ILE A 459 -6.31 30.63 -18.86
N GLU A 460 -5.39 29.89 -19.49
CA GLU A 460 -5.24 29.81 -20.96
C GLU A 460 -6.48 29.22 -21.66
N ARG A 461 -7.27 28.40 -20.96
CA ARG A 461 -8.55 27.81 -21.38
C ARG A 461 -8.46 26.73 -22.47
N TYR A 462 -7.52 26.86 -23.40
CA TYR A 462 -7.36 25.97 -24.57
C TYR A 462 -6.07 25.14 -24.50
N GLY A 463 -6.08 23.95 -25.08
CA GLY A 463 -4.91 23.09 -25.21
C GLY A 463 -4.98 22.17 -26.43
N PHE A 464 -3.81 21.79 -26.96
CA PHE A 464 -3.67 20.98 -28.17
C PHE A 464 -2.44 20.04 -28.14
N ALA A 465 -2.39 19.16 -29.13
CA ALA A 465 -1.85 17.79 -29.14
C ALA A 465 -0.33 17.57 -29.40
N LEU A 466 0.10 16.28 -29.37
CA LEU A 466 1.46 15.78 -29.58
C LEU A 466 1.47 14.42 -30.35
N PRO A 467 2.51 14.11 -31.16
CA PRO A 467 2.72 12.76 -31.71
C PRO A 467 3.36 11.80 -30.68
N MET A 468 3.09 10.50 -30.78
CA MET A 468 3.74 9.46 -29.95
C MET A 468 3.98 8.16 -30.73
N ASP A 469 5.23 7.71 -30.78
CA ASP A 469 5.64 6.49 -31.48
C ASP A 469 5.08 6.43 -32.91
N GLU A 470 4.35 5.38 -33.27
CA GLU A 470 3.66 5.23 -34.56
C GLU A 470 2.22 5.79 -34.57
N ALA A 471 1.74 6.32 -33.45
CA ALA A 471 0.39 6.86 -33.31
C ALA A 471 0.36 8.40 -33.33
N ASP A 472 -0.59 8.97 -34.07
CA ASP A 472 -0.94 10.39 -33.97
C ASP A 472 -2.19 10.55 -33.10
N ALA A 473 -2.05 11.21 -31.94
CA ALA A 473 -3.14 11.46 -31.02
C ALA A 473 -3.39 12.96 -30.85
N MET A 474 -4.55 13.43 -31.30
CA MET A 474 -5.02 14.80 -31.19
C MET A 474 -6.13 14.95 -30.16
N VAL A 475 -5.84 15.70 -29.08
CA VAL A 475 -6.85 16.10 -28.09
C VAL A 475 -6.95 17.63 -28.07
N LEU A 476 -8.17 18.12 -28.29
CA LEU A 476 -8.52 19.53 -28.22
C LEU A 476 -9.45 19.74 -27.03
N ILE A 477 -9.05 20.63 -26.11
CA ILE A 477 -9.83 20.96 -24.92
C ILE A 477 -10.21 22.44 -24.89
N ASP A 478 -11.44 22.73 -24.52
CA ASP A 478 -11.92 24.07 -24.18
C ASP A 478 -12.62 24.02 -22.82
N LEU A 479 -12.00 24.64 -21.81
CA LEU A 479 -12.54 24.75 -20.45
C LEU A 479 -13.64 25.83 -20.34
N GLY A 480 -14.46 26.03 -21.37
CA GLY A 480 -15.45 27.10 -21.49
C GLY A 480 -16.72 26.95 -20.66
N GLY A 481 -16.94 25.82 -19.96
CA GLY A 481 -18.13 25.63 -19.09
C GLY A 481 -19.34 25.03 -19.81
N ARG A 482 -19.19 24.69 -21.08
CA ARG A 482 -20.17 23.97 -21.90
C ARG A 482 -19.59 22.62 -22.28
N ILE A 483 -20.47 21.70 -22.62
CA ILE A 483 -20.12 20.34 -22.98
C ILE A 483 -20.35 20.16 -24.48
N ASP A 484 -19.31 19.70 -25.17
CA ASP A 484 -19.39 19.09 -26.49
C ASP A 484 -18.33 17.98 -26.52
N PHE A 485 -18.68 16.79 -26.98
CA PHE A 485 -17.78 15.63 -26.97
C PHE A 485 -17.75 14.99 -28.36
N LYS A 486 -16.54 14.83 -28.90
CA LYS A 486 -16.32 14.15 -30.18
C LYS A 486 -15.21 13.13 -30.04
N TRP A 487 -15.46 11.94 -30.55
CA TRP A 487 -14.55 10.80 -30.51
C TRP A 487 -14.35 10.26 -31.93
N ASP A 488 -13.15 10.45 -32.48
CA ASP A 488 -12.70 9.98 -33.80
C ASP A 488 -11.48 9.08 -33.62
N VAL A 489 -11.68 7.96 -32.93
CA VAL A 489 -10.67 6.92 -32.68
C VAL A 489 -11.30 5.57 -32.98
N GLU A 490 -10.66 4.80 -33.85
CA GLU A 490 -11.07 3.44 -34.19
C GLU A 490 -10.06 2.45 -33.60
N PHE A 491 -10.57 1.44 -32.91
CA PHE A 491 -9.79 0.33 -32.37
C PHE A 491 -10.07 -0.94 -33.17
N ARG A 492 -9.05 -1.78 -33.33
CA ARG A 492 -9.14 -3.06 -34.06
C ARG A 492 -9.49 -4.20 -33.12
N GLU A 493 -8.92 -4.17 -31.92
CA GLU A 493 -9.12 -5.14 -30.88
C GLU A 493 -10.33 -4.77 -30.01
N GLN A 494 -11.08 -5.79 -29.58
CA GLN A 494 -12.17 -5.59 -28.63
C GLN A 494 -11.65 -5.25 -27.23
N PHE A 495 -10.49 -5.81 -26.86
CA PHE A 495 -9.92 -5.65 -25.52
C PHE A 495 -8.45 -5.24 -25.57
N VAL A 496 -8.07 -4.33 -24.68
CA VAL A 496 -6.66 -4.04 -24.38
C VAL A 496 -6.48 -4.16 -22.86
N GLY A 497 -5.63 -5.10 -22.44
CA GLY A 497 -5.61 -5.55 -21.05
C GLY A 497 -6.95 -6.20 -20.67
N GLU A 498 -7.52 -5.80 -19.54
CA GLU A 498 -8.83 -6.29 -19.07
C GLU A 498 -10.02 -5.38 -19.47
N ILE A 499 -9.81 -4.42 -20.38
CA ILE A 499 -10.77 -3.35 -20.67
C ILE A 499 -11.29 -3.47 -22.10
N ASP A 500 -12.62 -3.41 -22.26
CA ASP A 500 -13.25 -3.27 -23.57
C ASP A 500 -12.93 -1.89 -24.15
N THR A 501 -12.39 -1.84 -25.38
CA THR A 501 -11.88 -0.62 -26.00
C THR A 501 -12.94 0.47 -26.17
N GLN A 502 -14.23 0.11 -26.19
CA GLN A 502 -15.32 1.09 -26.19
C GLN A 502 -15.34 1.94 -24.92
N MET A 503 -14.87 1.40 -23.78
CA MET A 503 -14.92 2.08 -22.49
C MET A 503 -14.06 3.35 -22.44
N PHE A 504 -13.05 3.49 -23.29
CA PHE A 504 -12.24 4.72 -23.35
C PHE A 504 -13.06 5.92 -23.85
N SER A 505 -13.93 5.71 -24.83
CA SER A 505 -14.87 6.75 -25.29
C SER A 505 -15.86 7.12 -24.17
N HIS A 506 -16.41 6.11 -23.48
CA HIS A 506 -17.30 6.32 -22.33
C HIS A 506 -16.61 7.09 -21.20
N PHE A 507 -15.38 6.72 -20.84
CA PHE A 507 -14.58 7.43 -19.83
C PHE A 507 -14.41 8.91 -20.16
N PHE A 508 -13.94 9.24 -21.37
CA PHE A 508 -13.69 10.63 -21.76
C PHE A 508 -14.99 11.42 -21.93
N LYS A 509 -16.08 10.78 -22.36
CA LYS A 509 -17.41 11.40 -22.40
C LYS A 509 -17.87 11.78 -21.00
N SER A 510 -17.84 10.84 -20.06
CA SER A 510 -18.24 11.06 -18.67
C SER A 510 -17.36 12.13 -18.00
N LEU A 511 -16.06 12.12 -18.29
CA LEU A 511 -15.14 13.16 -17.83
C LEU A 511 -15.53 14.54 -18.39
N ALA A 512 -15.78 14.67 -19.70
CA ALA A 512 -16.09 15.94 -20.33
C ALA A 512 -17.42 16.53 -19.82
N GLU A 513 -18.43 15.68 -19.63
CA GLU A 513 -19.74 16.08 -19.09
C GLU A 513 -19.60 16.68 -17.68
N ASN A 514 -18.79 16.05 -16.82
CA ASN A 514 -18.65 16.47 -15.43
C ASN A 514 -17.62 17.59 -15.23
N LEU A 515 -16.60 17.66 -16.10
CA LEU A 515 -15.68 18.80 -16.17
C LEU A 515 -16.34 20.04 -16.80
N LYS A 516 -17.44 19.86 -17.53
CA LYS A 516 -18.11 20.90 -18.33
C LYS A 516 -17.14 21.55 -19.31
N CYS A 517 -16.48 20.72 -20.11
CA CYS A 517 -15.57 21.16 -21.16
C CYS A 517 -15.99 20.62 -22.53
N ASN A 518 -15.56 21.33 -23.58
CA ASN A 518 -15.57 20.74 -24.91
C ASN A 518 -14.30 19.89 -25.05
N LEU A 519 -14.47 18.64 -25.44
CA LEU A 519 -13.39 17.68 -25.58
C LEU A 519 -13.52 16.94 -26.91
N HIS A 520 -12.59 17.20 -27.83
CA HIS A 520 -12.51 16.47 -29.09
C HIS A 520 -11.26 15.62 -29.10
N VAL A 521 -11.43 14.33 -29.32
CA VAL A 521 -10.35 13.34 -29.37
C VAL A 521 -10.34 12.72 -30.76
N LYS A 522 -9.16 12.69 -31.38
CA LYS A 522 -8.90 12.00 -32.64
C LYS A 522 -7.57 11.27 -32.53
N ALA A 523 -7.51 10.01 -32.93
CA ALA A 523 -6.24 9.29 -32.95
C ALA A 523 -6.19 8.18 -34.00
N LYS A 524 -5.02 7.93 -34.56
CA LYS A 524 -4.75 6.78 -35.44
C LYS A 524 -3.39 6.17 -35.12
N GLY A 525 -3.23 4.90 -35.48
CA GLY A 525 -2.01 4.13 -35.26
C GLY A 525 -2.16 2.69 -35.71
N GLU A 526 -1.12 1.89 -35.50
CA GLU A 526 -1.15 0.46 -35.79
C GLU A 526 -1.50 -0.39 -34.56
N ASN A 527 -1.00 0.00 -33.38
CA ASN A 527 -1.22 -0.70 -32.13
C ASN A 527 -2.22 0.04 -31.23
N ASP A 528 -3.35 -0.61 -30.91
CA ASP A 528 -4.40 -0.02 -30.06
C ASP A 528 -3.90 0.39 -28.67
N HIS A 529 -2.92 -0.32 -28.11
CA HIS A 529 -2.27 0.09 -26.85
C HIS A 529 -1.64 1.48 -26.97
N HIS A 530 -0.84 1.70 -28.02
CA HIS A 530 -0.15 2.96 -28.24
C HIS A 530 -1.14 4.08 -28.59
N ILE A 531 -2.23 3.76 -29.31
CA ILE A 531 -3.32 4.72 -29.57
C ILE A 531 -3.94 5.18 -28.25
N ILE A 532 -4.32 4.26 -27.36
CA ILE A 532 -4.95 4.59 -26.07
C ILE A 532 -3.98 5.42 -25.21
N GLU A 533 -2.74 4.95 -25.05
CA GLU A 533 -1.73 5.65 -24.27
C GLU A 533 -1.44 7.05 -24.85
N GLY A 534 -1.36 7.17 -26.17
CA GLY A 534 -1.22 8.42 -26.90
C GLY A 534 -2.37 9.39 -26.60
N VAL A 535 -3.61 8.91 -26.58
CA VAL A 535 -4.80 9.72 -26.22
C VAL A 535 -4.70 10.24 -24.78
N PHE A 536 -4.36 9.39 -23.80
CA PHE A 536 -4.25 9.82 -22.40
C PHE A 536 -3.13 10.85 -22.20
N LYS A 537 -1.97 10.64 -22.83
CA LYS A 537 -0.86 11.61 -22.78
C LYS A 537 -1.19 12.92 -23.49
N ALA A 538 -1.85 12.86 -24.65
CA ALA A 538 -2.29 14.04 -25.38
C ALA A 538 -3.33 14.83 -24.57
N PHE A 539 -4.29 14.15 -23.94
CA PHE A 539 -5.24 14.76 -23.01
C PHE A 539 -4.54 15.44 -21.84
N ALA A 540 -3.60 14.74 -21.18
CA ALA A 540 -2.86 15.27 -20.04
C ALA A 540 -2.11 16.57 -20.40
N ARG A 541 -1.49 16.60 -21.59
CA ARG A 541 -0.73 17.76 -22.08
C ARG A 541 -1.64 18.90 -22.52
N ALA A 542 -2.75 18.59 -23.19
CA ALA A 542 -3.77 19.59 -23.53
C ALA A 542 -4.35 20.21 -22.26
N LEU A 543 -4.64 19.40 -21.23
CA LEU A 543 -5.09 19.85 -19.93
C LEU A 543 -4.04 20.75 -19.27
N LYS A 544 -2.77 20.34 -19.24
CA LYS A 544 -1.65 21.16 -18.71
C LYS A 544 -1.61 22.56 -19.32
N CYS A 545 -1.76 22.66 -20.64
CA CYS A 545 -1.83 23.93 -21.34
C CYS A 545 -3.06 24.72 -20.89
N ALA A 546 -4.24 24.12 -20.95
CA ALA A 546 -5.51 24.78 -20.68
C ALA A 546 -5.67 25.28 -19.24
N VAL A 547 -5.09 24.57 -18.26
CA VAL A 547 -5.15 24.94 -16.84
C VAL A 547 -4.05 25.91 -16.42
N ARG A 548 -3.07 26.22 -17.29
CA ARG A 548 -1.98 27.15 -16.96
C ARG A 548 -2.56 28.53 -16.69
N LYS A 549 -2.04 29.20 -15.65
CA LYS A 549 -2.34 30.60 -15.37
C LYS A 549 -1.44 31.50 -16.22
N ASP A 550 -2.04 32.50 -16.86
CA ASP A 550 -1.31 33.61 -17.46
C ASP A 550 -1.15 34.71 -16.41
N GLU A 551 0.09 34.99 -16.02
CA GLU A 551 0.40 35.99 -14.98
C GLU A 551 0.20 37.44 -15.45
N PHE A 552 0.00 37.65 -16.76
CA PHE A 552 -0.15 38.97 -17.38
C PHE A 552 -1.57 39.26 -17.89
N SER A 553 -2.48 38.27 -17.89
CA SER A 553 -3.86 38.41 -18.33
C SER A 553 -4.84 38.22 -17.18
N TYR A 554 -5.36 39.33 -16.65
CA TYR A 554 -6.33 39.34 -15.55
C TYR A 554 -7.80 39.22 -16.01
N GLY A 555 -8.03 38.91 -17.29
CA GLY A 555 -9.36 38.79 -17.90
C GLY A 555 -9.92 37.36 -17.86
N VAL A 556 -11.23 37.24 -18.10
CA VAL A 556 -11.81 35.96 -18.52
C VAL A 556 -11.52 35.83 -20.01
N ALA A 557 -10.93 34.72 -20.47
CA ALA A 557 -10.65 34.45 -21.87
C ALA A 557 -11.95 34.15 -22.66
N SER A 558 -12.84 35.14 -22.75
CA SER A 558 -14.17 35.08 -23.36
C SER A 558 -14.51 36.42 -24.00
N SER A 559 -14.93 36.42 -25.26
CA SER A 559 -15.41 37.62 -25.96
C SER A 559 -16.70 38.19 -25.35
N LYS A 560 -17.36 37.44 -24.46
CA LYS A 560 -18.60 37.84 -23.78
C LYS A 560 -18.39 38.30 -22.33
N GLY A 561 -17.16 38.27 -21.83
CA GLY A 561 -16.80 38.71 -20.47
C GLY A 561 -17.24 37.79 -19.33
N VAL A 562 -17.97 36.70 -19.62
CA VAL A 562 -18.42 35.68 -18.65
C VAL A 562 -18.22 34.26 -19.24
N LEU A 563 -18.02 33.27 -18.37
CA LEU A 563 -17.89 31.83 -18.70
C LEU A 563 -18.88 31.01 -17.88
#